data_AF-A0A420CX13-F1
#
_entry.id   AF-A0A420CX13-F1
#
_cell.length_a   1.000
_cell.length_b   1.000
_cell.length_c   1.000
_cell.angle_alpha   90.00
_cell.angle_beta   90.00
_cell.angle_gamma   90.00
#
_symmetry.space_group_name_H-M   'P 1'
#
loop_
_entity.id
_entity.type
_entity.pdbx_description
1 polymer ?
#
loop_
_entity_poly.entity_id
_entity_poly.type
_entity_poly.pdbx_seq_one_letter_code
_entity_poly.pdbx_strand_id
1 'polypeptide(L)' 'MTQTDNIIKADPGKCFKRKIDGVVFGDEIYLGTTYYLDGIRLQEPIQETPDDFEEIDIEVRTEEIN' A
#
# COMPACT_ATOMS: atom_id res chain seq x y z
N MET A 1 5.10 9.57 5.79
CA MET A 1 3.85 9.66 5.00
C MET A 1 3.26 11.05 5.02
N THR A 2 2.76 11.50 3.86
CA THR A 2 1.90 12.70 3.71
C THR A 2 0.57 12.34 3.05
N GLN A 3 -0.52 13.01 3.44
CA GLN A 3 -1.83 12.87 2.81
C GLN A 3 -2.27 14.18 2.15
N THR A 4 -2.85 14.10 0.95
CA THR A 4 -3.54 15.21 0.26
C THR A 4 -4.79 14.67 -0.39
N ASP A 5 -5.95 15.19 -0.01
CA ASP A 5 -7.27 14.66 -0.40
C ASP A 5 -7.38 13.14 -0.10
N ASN A 6 -7.67 12.34 -1.13
CA ASN A 6 -7.74 10.88 -1.05
C ASN A 6 -6.43 10.20 -1.49
N ILE A 7 -5.31 10.91 -1.51
CA ILE A 7 -4.01 10.37 -1.91
C ILE A 7 -3.09 10.32 -0.68
N ILE A 8 -2.46 9.17 -0.45
CA ILE A 8 -1.37 9.02 0.52
C ILE A 8 -0.05 8.77 -0.23
N LYS A 9 1.01 9.39 0.25
CA LYS A 9 2.37 9.25 -0.30
C LYS A 9 3.34 8.85 0.79
N ALA A 10 4.14 7.82 0.53
CA ALA A 10 5.14 7.29 1.43
C ALA A 10 6.36 8.22 1.50
N ASP A 11 7.12 8.11 2.59
CA ASP A 11 8.43 8.77 2.69
C ASP A 11 9.41 8.23 1.62
N PRO A 12 10.41 9.04 1.18
CA PRO A 12 11.37 8.60 0.18
C PRO A 12 12.05 7.27 0.53
N GLY A 13 12.09 6.35 -0.43
CA GLY A 13 12.67 5.01 -0.26
C GLY A 13 11.74 3.98 0.37
N LYS A 14 10.48 4.35 0.64
CA LYS A 14 9.46 3.44 1.18
C LYS A 14 8.31 3.22 0.21
N CYS A 15 7.58 2.14 0.44
CA CYS A 15 6.29 1.88 -0.18
C CYS A 15 5.24 1.51 0.87
N PHE A 16 4.01 1.32 0.45
CA PHE A 16 2.93 0.95 1.34
C PHE A 16 2.65 -0.56 1.33
N LYS A 17 2.30 -1.08 2.49
CA LYS A 17 1.73 -2.42 2.66
C LYS A 17 0.39 -2.31 3.37
N ARG A 18 -0.65 -2.93 2.82
CA ARG A 18 -1.97 -2.96 3.47
C ARG A 18 -1.94 -3.95 4.62
N LYS A 19 -2.33 -3.52 5.82
CA LYS A 19 -2.14 -4.27 7.07
C LYS A 19 -2.94 -5.57 7.12
N ILE A 20 -4.16 -5.56 6.56
CA ILE A 20 -5.10 -6.67 6.71
C ILE A 20 -4.72 -7.91 5.89
N ASP A 21 -4.09 -7.72 4.72
CA ASP A 21 -3.75 -8.81 3.79
C ASP A 21 -2.29 -8.81 3.31
N GLY A 22 -1.49 -7.83 3.75
CA GLY A 22 -0.07 -7.78 3.45
C GLY A 22 0.27 -7.42 2.00
N VAL A 23 -0.71 -7.03 1.18
CA VAL A 23 -0.47 -6.62 -0.21
C VAL A 23 0.44 -5.38 -0.23
N VAL A 24 1.50 -5.45 -1.03
CA VAL A 24 2.46 -4.35 -1.23
C VAL A 24 2.03 -3.53 -2.44
N PHE A 25 1.98 -2.23 -2.23
CA PHE A 25 1.66 -1.21 -3.23
C PHE A 25 2.91 -0.37 -3.53
N GLY A 26 2.78 0.62 -4.41
CA GLY A 26 3.83 1.61 -4.65
C GLY A 26 3.99 2.60 -3.50
N ASP A 27 4.72 3.69 -3.77
CA ASP A 27 4.93 4.82 -2.86
C ASP A 27 3.74 5.81 -2.84
N GLU A 28 2.77 5.65 -3.73
CA GLU A 28 1.58 6.48 -3.82
C GLU A 28 0.33 5.60 -3.97
N ILE A 29 -0.69 5.86 -3.13
CA ILE A 29 -1.98 5.16 -3.16
C ILE A 29 -3.11 6.18 -3.28
N TYR A 30 -4.04 5.91 -4.20
CA TYR A 30 -5.35 6.54 -4.23
C TYR A 30 -6.32 5.73 -3.37
N LEU A 31 -6.70 6.28 -2.22
CA LEU A 31 -7.67 5.66 -1.32
C LEU A 31 -9.02 5.56 -2.01
N GLY A 32 -9.60 4.37 -1.97
CA GLY A 32 -10.86 4.05 -2.61
C GLY A 32 -11.65 3.00 -1.85
N THR A 33 -12.59 2.37 -2.54
CA THR A 33 -13.36 1.25 -1.98
C THR A 33 -12.75 -0.06 -2.46
N THR A 34 -12.26 -0.90 -1.53
CA THR A 34 -11.78 -2.24 -1.85
C THR A 34 -12.92 -3.26 -1.82
N TYR A 35 -12.93 -4.12 -2.83
CA TYR A 35 -13.89 -5.22 -2.97
C TYR A 35 -13.24 -6.59 -2.74
N TYR A 36 -11.92 -6.62 -2.61
CA TYR A 36 -11.13 -7.83 -2.48
C TYR A 36 -10.01 -7.64 -1.46
N LEU A 37 -9.84 -8.62 -0.58
CA LEU A 37 -8.68 -8.75 0.30
C LEU A 37 -8.06 -10.13 0.03
N ASP A 38 -6.74 -10.19 -0.13
CA ASP A 38 -6.02 -11.44 -0.47
C ASP A 38 -6.65 -12.23 -1.64
N GLY A 39 -7.15 -11.52 -2.65
CA GLY A 39 -7.86 -12.12 -3.80
C GLY A 39 -9.26 -12.67 -3.50
N ILE A 40 -9.74 -12.58 -2.26
CA ILE A 40 -11.07 -13.03 -1.84
C ILE A 40 -12.06 -11.87 -1.95
N ARG A 41 -13.16 -12.08 -2.67
CA ARG A 41 -14.25 -11.10 -2.78
C ARG A 41 -14.93 -10.92 -1.42
N LEU A 42 -15.06 -9.67 -0.98
CA LEU A 42 -15.75 -9.33 0.26
C LEU A 42 -17.28 -9.42 0.08
N GLN A 43 -17.98 -9.78 1.16
CA GLN A 43 -19.43 -9.68 1.22
C GLN A 43 -19.89 -8.22 1.15
N GLU A 44 -19.18 -7.33 1.86
CA GLU A 44 -19.39 -5.89 1.85
C GLU A 44 -18.07 -5.18 1.53
N PRO A 45 -18.07 -4.22 0.59
CA PRO A 45 -16.86 -3.46 0.28
C PRO A 45 -16.42 -2.59 1.46
N ILE A 46 -15.11 -2.37 1.57
CA ILE A 46 -14.52 -1.55 2.64
C ILE A 46 -13.97 -0.27 2.03
N GLN A 47 -14.30 0.88 2.63
CA GLN A 47 -13.68 2.15 2.27
C GLN A 47 -12.30 2.23 2.94
N GLU A 48 -11.25 2.32 2.14
CA GLU A 48 -9.87 2.40 2.62
C GLU A 48 -9.56 3.80 3.18
N THR A 49 -8.71 3.79 4.19
CA THR A 49 -8.20 4.94 4.92
C THR A 49 -6.67 4.86 5.02
N PRO A 50 -5.96 5.95 5.32
CA PRO A 50 -4.52 5.91 5.55
C PRO A 50 -4.11 4.88 6.62
N ASP A 51 -4.95 4.69 7.64
CA ASP A 51 -4.68 3.78 8.76
C ASP A 51 -4.68 2.29 8.35
N ASP A 52 -5.23 1.95 7.19
CA ASP A 52 -5.20 0.58 6.65
C ASP A 52 -3.82 0.19 6.11
N PHE A 53 -2.90 1.16 5.97
CA PHE A 53 -1.58 0.96 5.39
C PHE A 53 -0.46 1.24 6.40
N GLU A 54 0.67 0.60 6.19
CA GLU A 54 1.94 0.92 6.83
C GLU A 54 3.03 1.15 5.78
N GLU A 55 3.98 2.04 6.09
CA GLU A 55 5.17 2.22 5.24
C GLU A 55 6.16 1.08 5.52
N ILE A 56 6.75 0.54 4.46
CA ILE A 56 7.83 -0.43 4.50
C ILE A 56 9.00 0.06 3.65
N ASP A 57 10.24 -0.24 4.07
CA ASP A 57 11.44 0.13 3.32
C ASP A 57 11.57 -0.71 2.04
N ILE A 58 11.96 -0.08 0.93
CA ILE A 58 12.24 -0.77 -0.33
C ILE A 58 13.70 -1.22 -0.30
N GLU A 59 13.94 -2.51 -0.05
CA GLU A 59 15.26 -3.11 -0.26
C GLU A 59 15.49 -3.38 -1.76
N VAL A 60 16.24 -2.50 -2.42
CA VAL A 60 16.72 -2.77 -3.78
C VAL A 60 17.96 -3.66 -3.68
N ARG A 61 17.81 -4.96 -3.97
CA ARG A 61 18.95 -5.85 -4.18
C ARG A 61 19.37 -5.76 -5.64
N THR A 62 20.47 -5.08 -5.90
CA THR A 62 21.15 -5.15 -7.19
C THR A 62 22.05 -6.38 -7.18
N GLU A 63 21.77 -7.36 -8.05
CA GLU A 63 22.74 -8.41 -8.35
C GLU A 63 23.84 -7.78 -9.21
N GLU A 64 25.07 -7.72 -8.69
CA GLU A 64 26.23 -7.39 -9.52
C GLU A 64 26.44 -8.53 -10.52
N ILE A 65 26.14 -8.27 -11.79
CA ILE A 65 26.48 -9.16 -12.90
C ILE A 65 28.00 -9.10 -13.12
N ASN A 66 28.71 -10.08 -12.55
CA ASN A 66 30.13 -10.35 -12.80
C ASN A 66 30.37 -10.93 -14.21
#